data_AF-A0A970MBV0-F1
#
_entry.id   AF-A0A970MBV0-F1
#
_cell.length_a   1.000
_cell.length_b   1.000
_cell.length_c   1.000
_cell.angle_alpha   90.00
_cell.angle_beta   90.00
_cell.angle_gamma   90.00
#
_symmetry.space_group_name_H-M   'P 1'
#
loop_
_entity.id
_entity.type
_entity.pdbx_description
1 polymer ?
#
loop_
_entity_poly.entity_id
_entity_poly.type
_entity_poly.pdbx_seq_one_letter_code
_entity_poly.pdbx_strand_id
1 'polypeptide(L)'
;EYALIGDGVVIGNSTEVKNSILFNKAQVPHFNYIGDSVLGYGAHLGAGVIISNLKSSKEQVKVKDGDNCIDTGLRKFGAIVGDNAEVGCNSVLFPGSVIGRNSIVYPLTAVRGVVPENHILKNNGEIVPRK
;
A
#
# COMPACT_ATOMS: atom_id res chain seq x y z
N GLU A 1 -6.23 -18.32 6.44
CA GLU A 1 -5.62 -17.11 5.83
C GLU A 1 -4.32 -16.86 6.58
N TYR A 2 -3.21 -16.61 5.89
CA TYR A 2 -1.87 -16.61 6.51
C TYR A 2 -1.21 -15.24 6.36
N ALA A 3 -0.52 -14.74 7.38
CA ALA A 3 0.31 -13.55 7.28
C ALA A 3 1.77 -13.93 7.55
N LEU A 4 2.68 -13.40 6.75
CA LEU A 4 4.12 -13.55 6.96
C LEU A 4 4.66 -12.24 7.50
N ILE A 5 5.19 -12.28 8.72
CA ILE A 5 5.67 -11.11 9.44
C ILE A 5 7.19 -11.23 9.61
N GLY A 6 7.92 -10.27 9.06
CA GLY A 6 9.36 -10.17 9.16
C GLY A 6 9.85 -9.69 10.52
N ASP A 7 11.17 -9.67 10.68
CA ASP A 7 11.83 -9.26 11.92
C ASP A 7 11.67 -7.75 12.18
N GLY A 8 11.43 -7.38 13.43
CA GLY A 8 11.27 -5.99 13.87
C GLY A 8 10.05 -5.25 13.29
N VAL A 9 9.07 -5.96 12.72
CA VAL A 9 7.82 -5.34 12.25
C VAL A 9 7.00 -4.80 13.44
N VAL A 10 6.44 -3.61 13.28
CA VAL A 10 5.51 -3.01 14.25
C VAL A 10 4.09 -3.21 13.76
N ILE A 11 3.30 -4.00 14.51
CA ILE A 11 1.84 -4.10 14.37
C ILE A 11 1.25 -3.59 15.67
N GLY A 12 0.59 -2.43 15.63
CA GLY A 12 0.04 -1.83 16.83
C GLY A 12 -1.48 -1.88 16.90
N ASN A 13 -2.05 -0.99 17.70
CA ASN A 13 -3.45 -1.06 18.13
C ASN A 13 -4.44 -1.06 16.96
N SER A 14 -5.46 -1.92 17.07
CA SER A 14 -6.57 -2.04 16.11
C SER A 14 -6.10 -2.20 14.65
N THR A 15 -4.99 -2.90 14.43
CA THR A 15 -4.49 -3.21 13.10
C THR A 15 -4.78 -4.66 12.74
N GLU A 16 -5.34 -4.87 11.55
CA GLU A 16 -5.64 -6.18 11.00
C GLU A 16 -4.74 -6.47 9.78
N VAL A 17 -4.10 -7.64 9.78
CA VAL A 17 -3.27 -8.14 8.67
C VAL A 17 -3.83 -9.47 8.20
N LYS A 18 -4.12 -9.56 6.91
CA LYS A 18 -4.77 -10.71 6.29
C LYS A 18 -4.10 -11.04 4.95
N ASN A 19 -3.72 -12.30 4.76
CA ASN A 19 -3.11 -12.80 3.51
C ASN A 19 -1.98 -11.92 2.96
N SER A 20 -1.09 -11.43 3.83
CA SER A 20 -0.13 -10.39 3.48
C SER A 20 1.28 -10.72 3.96
N ILE A 21 2.28 -10.13 3.28
CA ILE A 21 3.70 -10.26 3.61
C ILE A 21 4.21 -8.90 4.05
N LEU A 22 4.71 -8.82 5.27
CA LEU A 22 5.37 -7.63 5.82
C LEU A 22 6.85 -7.95 5.98
N PHE A 23 7.71 -7.31 5.19
CA PHE A 23 9.15 -7.44 5.30
C PHE A 23 9.70 -6.74 6.56
N ASN A 24 10.96 -7.02 6.89
CA ASN A 24 11.57 -6.58 8.14
C ASN A 24 11.41 -5.06 8.36
N LYS A 25 11.15 -4.69 9.61
CA LYS A 25 10.98 -3.30 10.07
C LYS A 25 9.84 -2.53 9.42
N ALA A 26 8.91 -3.19 8.70
CA ALA A 26 7.67 -2.54 8.28
C ALA A 26 6.86 -2.08 9.51
N GLN A 27 6.10 -0.99 9.36
CA GLN A 27 5.41 -0.34 10.47
C GLN A 27 3.94 -0.05 10.10
N VAL A 28 3.03 -0.65 10.85
CA VAL A 28 1.57 -0.49 10.76
C VAL A 28 1.01 -0.26 12.18
N PRO A 29 1.24 0.93 12.74
CA PRO A 29 1.13 1.13 14.17
C PRO A 29 -0.32 1.27 14.66
N HIS A 30 -1.23 1.87 13.89
CA HIS A 30 -2.54 2.26 14.43
C HIS A 30 -3.65 2.22 13.38
N PHE A 31 -4.72 1.49 13.67
CA PHE A 31 -5.97 1.50 12.90
C PHE A 31 -5.78 1.16 11.41
N ASN A 32 -4.86 0.24 11.12
CA ASN A 32 -4.57 -0.16 9.74
C ASN A 32 -5.34 -1.43 9.34
N TYR A 33 -5.68 -1.55 8.07
CA TYR A 33 -6.13 -2.82 7.48
C TYR A 33 -5.27 -3.16 6.28
N ILE A 34 -4.61 -4.32 6.32
CA ILE A 34 -3.65 -4.80 5.32
C ILE A 34 -4.13 -6.15 4.80
N GLY A 35 -4.90 -6.14 3.71
CA GLY A 35 -5.42 -7.34 3.06
C GLY A 35 -4.73 -7.65 1.74
N ASP A 36 -4.33 -8.91 1.52
CA ASP A 36 -3.80 -9.42 0.24
C ASP A 36 -2.66 -8.53 -0.33
N SER A 37 -1.71 -8.14 0.51
CA SER A 37 -0.73 -7.08 0.23
C SER A 37 0.71 -7.47 0.55
N VAL A 38 1.65 -6.69 0.01
CA VAL A 38 3.09 -6.81 0.29
C VAL A 38 3.62 -5.46 0.76
N LEU A 39 4.25 -5.43 1.93
CA LEU A 39 4.92 -4.25 2.49
C LEU A 39 6.42 -4.50 2.58
N GLY A 40 7.21 -3.69 1.89
CA GLY A 40 8.66 -3.74 1.79
C GLY A 40 9.39 -3.43 3.11
N TYR A 41 10.72 -3.56 3.08
CA TYR A 41 11.57 -3.28 4.23
C TYR A 41 11.38 -1.84 4.69
N GLY A 42 11.12 -1.64 5.98
CA GLY A 42 10.96 -0.29 6.54
C GLY A 42 9.75 0.49 6.01
N ALA A 43 8.84 -0.13 5.25
CA ALA A 43 7.63 0.52 4.76
C ALA A 43 6.74 0.95 5.93
N HIS A 44 6.21 2.16 5.89
CA HIS A 44 5.41 2.72 6.98
C HIS A 44 4.03 3.15 6.47
N LEU A 45 2.99 2.62 7.11
CA LEU A 45 1.62 3.09 6.92
C LEU A 45 1.22 3.95 8.12
N GLY A 46 0.92 5.22 7.88
CA GLY A 46 0.40 6.12 8.90
C GLY A 46 -0.91 5.63 9.51
N ALA A 47 -1.29 6.25 10.62
CA ALA A 47 -2.51 5.87 11.33
C ALA A 47 -3.75 5.96 10.42
N GLY A 48 -4.62 4.95 10.48
CA GLY A 48 -5.87 4.93 9.71
C GLY A 48 -5.69 4.65 8.22
N VAL A 49 -4.49 4.27 7.76
CA VAL A 49 -4.30 3.85 6.36
C VAL A 49 -4.96 2.49 6.13
N ILE A 50 -5.82 2.42 5.12
CA ILE A 50 -6.57 1.22 4.73
C ILE A 50 -6.13 0.77 3.34
N ILE A 51 -5.73 -0.50 3.22
CA ILE A 51 -5.50 -1.13 1.92
C ILE A 51 -6.74 -1.92 1.52
N SER A 52 -7.48 -1.40 0.55
CA SER A 52 -8.63 -2.12 -0.01
C SER A 52 -8.14 -3.23 -0.94
N ASN A 53 -8.64 -4.44 -0.72
CA ASN A 53 -8.26 -5.64 -1.48
C ASN A 53 -9.34 -6.13 -2.44
N LEU A 54 -10.54 -5.54 -2.44
CA LEU A 54 -11.66 -5.98 -3.28
C LEU A 54 -12.27 -4.79 -4.03
N LYS A 55 -12.40 -4.93 -5.35
CA LYS A 55 -13.12 -3.94 -6.16
C LYS A 55 -14.62 -4.00 -5.87
N SER A 56 -15.29 -2.84 -5.83
CA SER A 56 -16.74 -2.77 -5.68
C SER A 56 -17.50 -3.47 -6.83
N SER A 57 -16.93 -3.48 -8.05
CA SER A 57 -17.46 -4.23 -9.19
C SER A 57 -17.33 -5.76 -9.03
N LYS A 58 -16.57 -6.23 -8.03
CA LYS A 58 -16.24 -7.64 -7.76
C LYS A 58 -15.47 -8.36 -8.88
N GLU A 59 -15.00 -7.61 -9.88
CA GLU A 59 -14.12 -8.09 -10.94
C GLU A 59 -12.69 -8.36 -10.43
N GLN A 60 -11.89 -9.01 -11.27
CA GLN A 60 -10.46 -9.22 -11.01
C GLN A 60 -9.71 -7.89 -10.86
N VAL A 61 -8.75 -7.88 -9.94
CA VAL A 61 -7.89 -6.72 -9.69
C VAL A 61 -6.82 -6.64 -10.78
N LYS A 62 -6.54 -5.42 -11.24
CA LYS A 62 -5.53 -5.14 -12.27
C LYS A 62 -4.64 -4.03 -11.75
N VAL A 63 -3.34 -4.16 -11.98
CA VAL A 63 -2.36 -3.11 -11.68
C VAL A 63 -2.21 -2.26 -12.94
N LYS A 64 -2.37 -0.93 -12.82
CA LYS A 64 -2.29 0.01 -13.94
C LYS A 64 -1.14 0.98 -13.74
N ASP A 65 -0.25 1.04 -14.71
CA ASP A 65 0.90 1.94 -14.77
C ASP A 65 0.92 2.66 -16.13
N GLY A 66 0.33 3.85 -16.19
CA GLY A 66 0.08 4.54 -17.46
C GLY A 66 -0.76 3.67 -18.41
N ASP A 67 -0.22 3.41 -19.60
CA ASP A 67 -0.83 2.54 -20.61
C ASP A 67 -0.64 1.04 -20.32
N ASN A 68 0.27 0.69 -19.41
CA ASN A 68 0.50 -0.70 -19.02
C ASN A 68 -0.58 -1.16 -18.05
N CYS A 69 -1.13 -2.34 -18.32
CA CYS A 69 -2.17 -2.96 -17.49
C CYS A 69 -1.83 -4.42 -17.26
N ILE A 70 -1.51 -4.77 -16.02
CA ILE A 70 -1.18 -6.13 -15.62
C ILE A 70 -2.41 -6.74 -14.95
N ASP A 71 -2.89 -7.85 -15.52
CA ASP A 71 -3.93 -8.65 -14.88
C ASP A 71 -3.32 -9.50 -13.78
N THR A 72 -3.84 -9.37 -12.56
CA THR A 72 -3.36 -10.19 -11.44
C THR A 72 -3.93 -11.60 -11.46
N GLY A 73 -5.04 -11.82 -12.17
CA GLY A 73 -5.84 -13.05 -12.09
C GLY A 73 -6.57 -13.23 -10.75
N LEU A 74 -6.41 -12.30 -9.81
CA LEU A 74 -6.92 -12.40 -8.45
C LEU A 74 -8.19 -11.54 -8.27
N ARG A 75 -9.19 -12.12 -7.62
CA ARG A 75 -10.37 -11.37 -7.19
C ARG A 75 -10.08 -10.44 -6.01
N LYS A 76 -9.16 -10.85 -5.13
CA LYS A 76 -8.67 -10.04 -4.02
C LYS A 76 -7.18 -9.79 -4.16
N PHE A 77 -6.81 -8.52 -4.20
CA PHE A 77 -5.42 -8.06 -4.25
C PHE A 77 -5.40 -6.63 -3.72
N GLY A 78 -4.62 -6.39 -2.68
CA GLY A 78 -4.50 -5.10 -2.03
C GLY A 78 -3.48 -4.22 -2.74
N ALA A 79 -2.35 -3.99 -2.09
CA ALA A 79 -1.31 -3.10 -2.60
C ALA A 79 0.09 -3.69 -2.42
N ILE A 80 1.02 -3.18 -3.23
CA ILE A 80 2.46 -3.39 -3.05
C ILE A 80 3.05 -2.07 -2.57
N VAL A 81 3.65 -2.05 -1.39
CA VAL A 81 4.28 -0.86 -0.81
C VAL A 81 5.78 -1.12 -0.74
N GLY A 82 6.57 -0.36 -1.49
CA GLY A 82 8.01 -0.55 -1.63
C GLY A 82 8.82 -0.20 -0.38
N ASP A 83 10.09 -0.57 -0.41
CA ASP A 83 11.01 -0.34 0.72
C ASP A 83 11.10 1.14 1.10
N ASN A 84 11.04 1.42 2.41
CA ASN A 84 11.07 2.76 2.99
C ASN A 84 10.02 3.73 2.40
N ALA A 85 8.95 3.21 1.81
CA ALA A 85 7.82 4.03 1.40
C ALA A 85 7.02 4.47 2.62
N GLU A 86 6.54 5.71 2.59
CA GLU A 86 5.74 6.31 3.65
C GLU A 86 4.36 6.67 3.12
N VAL A 87 3.31 6.10 3.72
CA VAL A 87 1.93 6.46 3.40
C VAL A 87 1.35 7.30 4.51
N GLY A 88 0.96 8.54 4.19
CA GLY A 88 0.39 9.48 5.14
C GLY A 88 -0.95 9.03 5.72
N CYS A 89 -1.24 9.48 6.94
CA CYS A 89 -2.42 9.08 7.71
C CYS A 89 -3.74 9.23 6.95
N ASN A 90 -4.69 8.33 7.26
CA ASN A 90 -6.03 8.29 6.66
C ASN A 90 -6.07 8.21 5.12
N SER A 91 -4.97 7.78 4.49
CA SER A 91 -4.95 7.49 3.06
C SER A 91 -5.57 6.13 2.77
N VAL A 92 -6.15 5.99 1.57
CA VAL A 92 -6.73 4.73 1.11
C VAL A 92 -5.97 4.26 -0.12
N LEU A 93 -5.39 3.07 -0.04
CA LEU A 93 -4.79 2.41 -1.19
C LEU A 93 -5.85 1.55 -1.88
N PHE A 94 -6.08 1.81 -3.16
CA PHE A 94 -7.07 1.09 -3.94
C PHE A 94 -6.53 -0.30 -4.33
N PRO A 95 -7.41 -1.27 -4.62
CA PRO A 95 -6.97 -2.58 -5.08
C PRO A 95 -6.08 -2.45 -6.33
N GLY A 96 -4.88 -3.00 -6.28
CA GLY A 96 -3.90 -2.92 -7.35
C GLY A 96 -2.92 -1.73 -7.26
N SER A 97 -2.93 -0.97 -6.17
CA SER A 97 -2.01 0.17 -6.02
C SER A 97 -0.58 -0.30 -5.75
N VAL A 98 0.39 0.40 -6.33
CA VAL A 98 1.82 0.14 -6.11
C VAL A 98 2.50 1.44 -5.69
N ILE A 99 3.20 1.42 -4.56
CA ILE A 99 4.03 2.54 -4.10
C ILE A 99 5.48 2.14 -4.28
N GLY A 100 6.24 2.91 -5.06
CA GLY A 100 7.67 2.70 -5.26
C GLY A 100 8.49 2.90 -3.99
N ARG A 101 9.70 2.35 -3.96
CA ARG A 101 10.63 2.53 -2.83
C ARG A 101 10.94 4.01 -2.59
N ASN A 102 11.17 4.34 -1.32
CA ASN A 102 11.47 5.71 -0.86
C ASN A 102 10.43 6.76 -1.28
N SER A 103 9.20 6.36 -1.64
CA SER A 103 8.16 7.30 -2.05
C SER A 103 7.30 7.73 -0.86
N ILE A 104 6.74 8.94 -0.95
CA ILE A 104 5.87 9.51 0.07
C ILE A 104 4.48 9.71 -0.52
N VAL A 105 3.45 9.28 0.19
CA VAL A 105 2.06 9.64 -0.09
C VAL A 105 1.60 10.62 0.98
N TYR A 106 1.08 11.78 0.59
CA TYR A 106 0.56 12.76 1.55
C TYR A 106 -0.66 12.21 2.31
N PRO A 107 -0.94 12.69 3.53
CA PRO A 107 -2.15 12.31 4.26
C PRO A 107 -3.42 12.59 3.47
N LEU A 108 -4.50 11.87 3.80
CA LEU A 108 -5.82 12.00 3.18
C LEU A 108 -5.82 11.78 1.66
N THR A 109 -4.91 10.94 1.16
CA THR A 109 -4.79 10.68 -0.28
C THR A 109 -5.47 9.39 -0.68
N ALA A 110 -6.26 9.44 -1.75
CA ALA A 110 -6.79 8.26 -2.43
C ALA A 110 -5.77 7.80 -3.50
N VAL A 111 -5.04 6.72 -3.22
CA VAL A 111 -4.00 6.21 -4.13
C VAL A 111 -4.61 5.29 -5.17
N ARG A 112 -4.34 5.56 -6.45
CA ARG A 112 -4.68 4.67 -7.57
C ARG A 112 -3.48 4.49 -8.48
N GLY A 113 -3.31 3.28 -9.00
CA GLY A 113 -2.24 2.97 -9.95
C GLY A 113 -0.88 2.90 -9.26
N VAL A 114 0.16 3.31 -9.99
CA VAL A 114 1.55 3.23 -9.54
C VAL A 114 2.09 4.61 -9.19
N VAL A 115 2.67 4.74 -8.00
CA VAL A 115 3.57 5.84 -7.63
C VAL A 115 4.99 5.35 -7.88
N PRO A 116 5.78 5.97 -8.78
CA PRO A 116 7.14 5.54 -9.05
C PRO A 116 8.05 5.65 -7.83
N GLU A 117 9.22 5.03 -7.86
CA GLU A 117 10.21 5.15 -6.79
C GLU A 117 10.77 6.58 -6.65
N ASN A 118 11.13 6.98 -5.44
CA ASN A 118 11.64 8.32 -5.13
C ASN A 118 10.70 9.44 -5.61
N HIS A 119 9.39 9.26 -5.44
CA HIS A 119 8.37 10.26 -5.77
C HIS A 119 7.48 10.60 -4.58
N ILE A 120 6.82 11.74 -4.67
CA ILE A 120 5.81 12.21 -3.73
C ILE A 120 4.49 12.25 -4.48
N LEU A 121 3.49 11.51 -3.98
CA LEU A 121 2.09 11.67 -4.38
C LEU A 121 1.41 12.66 -3.44
N LYS A 122 1.02 13.82 -3.97
CA LYS A 122 0.32 14.87 -3.23
C LYS A 122 -1.18 14.59 -3.17
N ASN A 123 -1.86 15.27 -2.25
CA ASN A 123 -3.32 15.17 -2.05
C ASN A 123 -4.16 15.62 -3.26
N ASN A 124 -3.61 16.48 -4.13
CA ASN A 124 -4.23 16.90 -5.38
C ASN A 124 -4.05 15.88 -6.53
N GLY A 125 -3.40 14.74 -6.27
CA GLY A 125 -3.12 13.70 -7.26
C GLY A 125 -1.84 13.92 -8.07
N GLU A 126 -1.11 15.02 -7.84
CA GLU A 126 0.15 15.29 -8.52
C GLU A 126 1.25 14.36 -7.99
N ILE A 127 1.99 13.74 -8.92
CA ILE A 127 3.18 12.92 -8.63
C ILE A 127 4.41 13.74 -9.01
N VAL A 128 5.28 14.01 -8.03
CA VAL A 128 6.52 14.79 -8.25
C VAL A 128 7.73 14.03 -7.74
N PRO A 129 8.93 14.23 -8.31
CA PRO A 129 10.15 13.63 -7.78
C PRO A 129 10.43 14.08 -6.33
N ARG A 130 10.86 13.14 -5.49
CA ARG A 130 11.40 13.39 -4.15
C ARG A 130 12.87 13.78 -4.30
N LYS A 131 13.20 15.02 -3.93
CA LYS A 131 14.59 15.51 -3.85
C LYS A 131 15.23 15.10 -2.53
#